data_AF-A0A3N7J967-F1
#
_entry.id   AF-A0A3N7J967-F1
#
_cell.length_a   1.000
_cell.length_b   1.000
_cell.length_c   1.000
_cell.angle_alpha   90.00
_cell.angle_beta   90.00
_cell.angle_gamma   90.00
#
_symmetry.space_group_name_H-M   'P 1'
#
loop_
_entity.id
_entity.type
_entity.pdbx_description
1 polymer ?
#
loop_
_entity_poly.entity_id
_entity_poly.type
_entity_poly.pdbx_seq_one_letter_code
_entity_poly.pdbx_strand_id
1 'polypeptide(L)'
;MLRAQDTSVPTIYVDDQGVMRWSDTRQEAAFYGVNYCLPFAHGYRAIDYLGKDHKQAIDRDVYHFTRLGFNAYRIHVWDVEITDSVGNLLENEHLDLLMV
;
A
#
# COMPACT_ATOMS: atom_id res chain seq x y z
N MET A 1 25.18 -12.35 -12.88
CA MET A 1 25.18 -11.12 -12.05
C MET A 1 24.13 -10.18 -12.60
N LEU A 2 22.95 -10.14 -11.98
CA LEU A 2 21.98 -9.07 -12.23
C LEU A 2 22.48 -7.83 -11.48
N ARG A 3 22.71 -6.74 -12.21
CA ARG A 3 22.98 -5.43 -11.61
C ARG A 3 21.70 -4.96 -10.94
N ALA A 4 21.75 -4.65 -9.65
CA ALA A 4 20.71 -3.84 -9.03
C ALA A 4 20.68 -2.49 -9.76
N GLN A 5 19.53 -2.14 -10.34
CA GLN A 5 19.32 -0.78 -10.82
C GLN A 5 19.23 0.11 -9.59
N ASP A 6 20.19 1.02 -9.45
CA ASP A 6 20.12 2.12 -8.48
C ASP A 6 19.13 3.17 -9.01
N THR A 7 17.83 2.82 -8.97
CA THR A 7 16.75 3.78 -9.17
C THR A 7 16.42 4.34 -7.81
N SER A 8 17.06 5.46 -7.44
CA SER A 8 16.68 6.20 -6.23
C SER A 8 15.20 6.56 -6.32
N VAL A 9 14.35 5.87 -5.56
CA VAL A 9 12.92 6.16 -5.50
C VAL A 9 12.76 7.58 -4.94
N PRO A 10 12.08 8.50 -5.66
CA PRO A 10 11.84 9.85 -5.14
C PRO A 10 11.14 9.80 -3.79
N THR A 11 11.60 10.62 -2.85
CA THR A 11 11.01 10.75 -1.52
C THR A 11 10.14 12.01 -1.46
N ILE A 12 9.34 12.13 -0.40
CA ILE A 12 8.52 13.31 -0.12
C ILE A 12 9.13 14.03 1.08
N TYR A 13 9.26 15.36 0.98
CA TYR A 13 9.59 16.23 2.10
C TYR A 13 8.56 17.36 2.22
N VAL A 14 8.50 17.98 3.40
CA VAL A 14 7.66 19.15 3.65
C VAL A 14 8.56 20.38 3.61
N ASP A 15 8.19 21.38 2.81
CA ASP A 15 8.94 22.63 2.71
C ASP A 15 8.65 23.59 3.88
N ASP A 16 9.36 24.72 3.93
CA ASP A 16 9.20 25.74 4.97
C ASP A 16 7.81 26.42 4.98
N GLN A 17 6.98 26.16 3.96
CA GLN A 17 5.59 26.63 3.86
C GLN A 17 4.58 25.53 4.20
N GLY A 18 5.02 24.34 4.59
CA GLY A 18 4.15 23.22 4.93
C GLY A 18 3.64 22.40 3.74
N VAL A 19 4.17 22.61 2.53
CA VAL A 19 3.74 21.91 1.31
C VAL A 19 4.56 20.64 1.12
N MET A 20 3.90 19.51 0.88
CA MET A 20 4.56 18.25 0.49
C MET A 20 5.12 18.36 -0.93
N ARG A 21 6.37 17.99 -1.13
CA ARG A 21 7.06 18.05 -2.43
C ARG A 21 7.86 16.80 -2.72
N TRP A 22 7.90 16.44 -4.00
CA TRP A 22 8.78 15.40 -4.51
C TRP A 22 10.24 15.85 -4.46
N SER A 23 11.14 14.97 -4.00
CA SER A 23 12.56 15.28 -3.82
C SER A 23 13.31 15.56 -5.13
N ASP A 24 12.86 14.95 -6.22
CA ASP A 24 13.48 15.00 -7.55
C ASP A 24 12.98 16.20 -8.37
N THR A 25 11.67 16.38 -8.48
CA THR A 25 11.05 17.42 -9.32
C THR A 25 10.78 18.72 -8.58
N ARG A 26 10.76 18.68 -7.24
CA ARG A 26 10.35 19.80 -6.37
C ARG A 26 8.91 20.27 -6.57
N GLN A 27 8.15 19.58 -7.41
CA GLN A 27 6.73 19.84 -7.61
C GLN A 27 5.94 19.43 -6.37
N GLU A 28 4.79 20.07 -6.18
CA GLU A 28 3.84 19.72 -5.13
C GLU A 28 3.39 18.26 -5.31
N ALA A 29 3.46 17.48 -4.23
CA ALA A 29 2.99 16.11 -4.19
C ALA A 29 1.51 16.09 -3.80
N ALA A 30 0.64 15.87 -4.79
CA ALA A 30 -0.80 15.77 -4.59
C ALA A 30 -1.29 14.34 -4.81
N PHE A 31 -2.07 13.82 -3.86
CA PHE A 31 -2.58 12.45 -3.88
C PHE A 31 -4.10 12.45 -4.00
N TYR A 32 -4.60 12.01 -5.16
CA TYR A 32 -6.00 11.67 -5.35
C TYR A 32 -6.15 10.16 -5.11
N GLY A 33 -6.45 9.81 -3.87
CA GLY A 33 -6.41 8.42 -3.41
C GLY A 33 -7.65 7.94 -2.68
N VAL A 34 -7.63 6.65 -2.34
CA VAL A 34 -8.73 5.94 -1.67
C VAL A 34 -8.23 5.26 -0.39
N ASN A 35 -9.11 5.11 0.60
CA ASN A 35 -8.82 4.22 1.74
C ASN A 35 -9.03 2.77 1.31
N TYR A 36 -8.01 1.95 1.48
CA TYR A 36 -8.01 0.56 1.04
C TYR A 36 -7.77 -0.39 2.21
N CYS A 37 -8.76 -1.24 2.46
CA CYS A 37 -8.78 -2.10 3.65
C CYS A 37 -8.77 -3.60 3.32
N LEU A 38 -8.66 -4.00 2.05
CA LEU A 38 -8.76 -5.43 1.69
C LEU A 38 -7.72 -6.32 2.39
N PRO A 39 -6.44 -5.93 2.55
CA PRO A 39 -5.46 -6.81 3.19
C PRO A 39 -5.72 -7.08 4.69
N PHE A 40 -6.61 -6.33 5.34
CA PHE A 40 -6.82 -6.34 6.80
C PHE A 40 -8.30 -6.31 7.21
N ALA A 41 -8.57 -6.60 8.48
CA ALA A 41 -9.88 -6.38 9.12
C ALA A 41 -11.09 -6.87 8.29
N HIS A 42 -12.07 -5.98 8.04
CA HIS A 42 -13.34 -6.35 7.39
C HIS A 42 -13.19 -6.67 5.90
N GLY A 43 -12.26 -6.00 5.20
CA GLY A 43 -12.04 -6.25 3.78
C GLY A 43 -11.50 -7.65 3.55
N TYR A 44 -10.54 -8.06 4.37
CA TYR A 44 -9.96 -9.40 4.35
C TYR A 44 -11.03 -10.47 4.56
N ARG A 45 -11.80 -10.35 5.66
CA ARG A 45 -12.87 -11.31 5.99
C ARG A 45 -13.99 -11.36 4.94
N ALA A 46 -14.29 -10.23 4.30
CA ALA A 46 -15.33 -10.19 3.27
C ALA A 46 -14.94 -11.01 2.04
N ILE A 47 -13.65 -11.03 1.67
CA ILE A 47 -13.15 -11.87 0.58
C ILE A 47 -13.25 -13.36 0.94
N ASP A 48 -12.93 -13.73 2.19
CA ASP A 48 -13.12 -15.10 2.69
C ASP A 48 -14.58 -15.56 2.61
N TYR A 49 -15.51 -14.71 3.08
CA TYR A 49 -16.95 -15.02 3.05
C TYR A 49 -17.48 -15.23 1.63
N LEU A 50 -16.83 -14.60 0.64
CA LEU A 50 -17.15 -14.77 -0.78
C LEU A 50 -16.41 -15.95 -1.42
N GLY A 51 -15.50 -16.62 -0.69
CA GLY A 51 -14.69 -17.72 -1.20
C GLY A 51 -13.78 -17.31 -2.36
N LYS A 52 -13.28 -16.08 -2.34
CA LYS A 52 -12.41 -15.53 -3.40
C LYS A 52 -10.97 -15.44 -2.92
N ASP A 53 -10.05 -15.34 -3.88
CA ASP A 53 -8.63 -15.13 -3.63
C ASP A 53 -8.33 -13.64 -3.41
N HIS A 54 -7.64 -13.30 -2.32
CA HIS A 54 -7.36 -11.91 -1.95
C HIS A 54 -6.39 -11.24 -2.91
N LYS A 55 -5.35 -11.94 -3.40
CA LYS A 55 -4.38 -11.35 -4.33
C LYS A 55 -5.05 -10.99 -5.66
N GLN A 56 -5.86 -11.88 -6.21
CA GLN A 56 -6.66 -11.61 -7.41
C GLN A 56 -7.68 -10.50 -7.21
N ALA A 57 -8.26 -10.38 -6.01
CA ALA A 57 -9.14 -9.27 -5.68
C ALA A 57 -8.36 -7.94 -5.63
N ILE A 58 -7.18 -7.92 -5.00
CA ILE A 58 -6.28 -6.77 -4.96
C ILE A 58 -5.86 -6.35 -6.38
N ASP A 59 -5.45 -7.29 -7.23
CA ASP A 59 -5.06 -7.00 -8.62
C ASP A 59 -6.19 -6.31 -9.39
N ARG A 60 -7.44 -6.78 -9.19
CA ARG A 60 -8.62 -6.20 -9.83
C ARG A 60 -8.94 -4.81 -9.30
N ASP A 61 -8.83 -4.61 -7.99
CA ASP A 61 -9.07 -3.32 -7.35
C ASP A 61 -8.04 -2.30 -7.81
N VAL A 62 -6.75 -2.64 -7.84
CA VAL A 62 -5.67 -1.78 -8.36
C VAL A 62 -5.88 -1.47 -9.85
N TYR A 63 -6.28 -2.46 -10.65
CA TYR A 63 -6.68 -2.24 -12.04
C TYR A 63 -7.84 -1.23 -12.14
N HIS A 64 -8.80 -1.24 -11.24
CA HIS A 64 -9.88 -0.26 -11.24
C HIS A 64 -9.45 1.12 -10.73
N PHE A 65 -8.58 1.19 -9.72
CA PHE A 65 -8.03 2.44 -9.19
C PHE A 65 -7.28 3.22 -10.27
N THR A 66 -6.45 2.54 -11.05
CA THR A 66 -5.72 3.17 -12.16
C THR A 66 -6.66 3.73 -13.23
N ARG A 67 -7.75 3.02 -13.56
CA ARG A 67 -8.77 3.51 -14.51
C ARG A 67 -9.56 4.71 -14.00
N LEU A 68 -9.73 4.83 -12.69
CA LEU A 68 -10.37 5.98 -12.05
C LEU A 68 -9.43 7.17 -11.89
N GLY A 69 -8.14 7.01 -12.23
CA GLY A 69 -7.13 8.05 -12.09
C GLY A 69 -6.62 8.23 -10.66
N PHE A 70 -6.82 7.25 -9.78
CA PHE A 70 -6.20 7.29 -8.45
C PHE A 70 -4.69 7.09 -8.57
N ASN A 71 -3.93 7.87 -7.82
CA ASN A 71 -2.46 7.81 -7.78
C ASN A 71 -1.91 7.41 -6.40
N ALA A 72 -2.79 7.11 -5.45
CA ALA A 72 -2.44 6.61 -4.13
C ALA A 72 -3.58 5.81 -3.51
N TYR A 73 -3.24 4.97 -2.55
CA TYR A 73 -4.21 4.41 -1.61
C TYR A 73 -3.60 4.41 -0.21
N ARG A 74 -4.46 4.56 0.79
CA ARG A 74 -4.08 4.49 2.20
C ARG A 74 -4.47 3.14 2.74
N ILE A 75 -3.49 2.36 3.18
CA ILE A 75 -3.72 1.08 3.85
C ILE A 75 -3.70 1.30 5.37
N HIS A 76 -4.68 0.74 6.05
CA HIS A 76 -4.65 0.61 7.50
C HIS A 76 -4.14 -0.78 7.86
N VAL A 77 -3.09 -0.84 8.69
CA VAL A 77 -2.43 -2.06 9.13
C VAL A 77 -2.67 -2.23 10.62
N TRP A 78 -3.08 -3.44 11.02
CA TRP A 78 -3.21 -3.82 12.42
C TRP A 78 -1.97 -4.62 12.81
N ASP A 79 -1.24 -4.17 13.82
CA ASP A 79 -0.06 -4.84 14.34
C ASP A 79 -0.38 -6.29 14.76
N VAL A 80 -1.49 -6.50 15.47
CA VAL A 80 -1.97 -7.81 15.89
C VAL A 80 -2.21 -8.79 14.73
N GLU A 81 -2.39 -8.30 13.50
CA GLU A 81 -2.57 -9.13 12.29
C GLU A 81 -1.23 -9.47 11.62
N ILE A 82 -0.09 -8.86 12.01
CA ILE A 82 1.24 -9.08 11.41
C ILE A 82 2.38 -9.28 12.42
N THR A 83 2.13 -9.20 13.72
CA THR A 83 3.18 -9.37 14.75
C THR A 83 2.86 -10.44 15.78
N ASP A 84 3.89 -11.00 16.38
CA ASP A 84 3.75 -11.85 17.57
C ASP A 84 3.41 -11.04 18.83
N SER A 85 3.20 -11.73 19.96
CA SER A 85 2.81 -11.10 21.24
C SER A 85 3.84 -10.14 21.83
N VAL A 86 5.08 -10.13 21.34
CA VAL A 86 6.14 -9.21 21.80
C VAL A 86 6.52 -8.17 20.74
N GLY A 87 5.80 -8.14 19.61
CA GLY A 87 5.94 -7.12 18.56
C GLY A 87 6.91 -7.47 17.44
N ASN A 88 7.37 -8.72 17.32
CA ASN A 88 8.16 -9.12 16.16
C ASN A 88 7.27 -9.33 14.94
N LEU A 89 7.70 -8.84 13.78
CA LEU A 89 7.00 -9.06 12.51
C LEU A 89 6.97 -10.55 12.16
N LEU A 90 5.82 -11.03 11.69
CA LEU A 90 5.59 -12.39 11.24
C LEU A 90 5.44 -12.40 9.72
N GLU A 91 6.17 -13.31 9.05
CA GLU A 91 5.91 -13.64 7.65
C GLU A 91 4.63 -14.46 7.55
N ASN A 92 3.49 -13.77 7.40
CA ASN A 92 2.17 -14.36 7.32
C ASN A 92 1.38 -13.90 6.10
N GLU A 93 0.16 -14.41 5.94
CA GLU A 93 -0.70 -14.09 4.81
C GLU A 93 -1.06 -12.61 4.72
N HIS A 94 -1.35 -11.94 5.84
CA HIS A 94 -1.68 -10.51 5.85
C HIS A 94 -0.49 -9.65 5.38
N LEU A 95 0.73 -10.00 5.80
CA LEU A 95 1.93 -9.31 5.37
C LEU A 95 2.24 -9.59 3.90
N ASP A 96 2.01 -10.82 3.42
CA ASP A 96 2.17 -11.20 2.02
C ASP A 96 1.20 -10.45 1.09
N LEU A 97 0.00 -10.08 1.57
CA LEU A 97 -0.94 -9.21 0.84
C LEU A 97 -0.49 -7.75 0.72
N LEU A 98 0.61 -7.34 1.37
CA LEU A 98 1.24 -6.02 1.14
C LEU A 98 2.33 -6.05 0.07
N MET A 99 2.73 -7.24 -0.39
CA MET A 99 3.82 -7.43 -1.36
C MET A 99 3.33 -7.74 -2.78
N VAL A 100 2.06 -7.46 -3.06
CA VAL A 100 1.40 -7.65 -4.38
C VAL A 100 1.64 -6.47 -5.31
#